data_AF-A0A3L7S7N5-F1
#
_entry.id   AF-A0A3L7S7N5-F1
#
_cell.length_a   1.000
_cell.length_b   1.000
_cell.length_c   1.000
_cell.angle_alpha   90.00
_cell.angle_beta   90.00
_cell.angle_gamma   90.00
#
_symmetry.space_group_name_H-M   'P 1'
#
loop_
_entity.id
_entity.type
_entity.pdbx_description
1 polymer ?
#
loop_
_entity_poly.entity_id
_entity_poly.type
_entity_poly.pdbx_seq_one_letter_code
_entity_poly.pdbx_strand_id
1 'polypeptide(L)' 'MRLRRAFVAIAVVALAGTGVSIWLLQKEPMNLLVITLDTTRADRLGCYGYQGALTAAMDSVASEGVLFDHAYTSAPLTLP' A
#
# COMPACT_ATOMS: atom_id res chain seq x y z
N MET A 1 -20.78 -43.03 26.53
CA MET A 1 -19.63 -43.03 25.59
C MET A 1 -19.91 -42.33 24.25
N ARG A 2 -21.10 -42.49 23.63
CA ARG A 2 -21.46 -41.82 22.36
C ARG A 2 -21.50 -40.28 22.44
N LEU A 3 -22.01 -39.72 23.55
CA LEU A 3 -22.14 -38.26 23.72
C LEU A 3 -20.79 -37.52 23.83
N ARG A 4 -19.78 -38.11 24.51
CA ARG A 4 -18.41 -37.56 24.57
C ARG A 4 -17.72 -37.56 23.20
N ARG A 5 -17.97 -38.59 22.38
CA ARG A 5 -17.40 -38.68 21.02
C ARG A 5 -17.98 -37.63 20.07
N ALA A 6 -19.27 -37.34 20.18
CA ALA A 6 -19.92 -36.28 19.42
C ALA A 6 -19.38 -34.89 19.77
N PHE A 7 -19.21 -34.58 21.06
CA PHE A 7 -18.62 -33.32 21.52
C PHE A 7 -17.19 -33.12 21.01
N VAL A 8 -16.36 -34.16 21.05
CA VAL A 8 -14.99 -34.11 20.52
C VAL A 8 -14.98 -33.88 19.01
N ALA A 9 -15.85 -34.54 18.26
CA ALA A 9 -15.94 -34.37 16.81
C ALA A 9 -16.35 -32.93 16.43
N ILE A 10 -17.33 -32.36 17.12
CA ILE A 10 -17.77 -30.97 16.89
C ILE A 10 -16.64 -29.98 17.20
N ALA A 11 -15.93 -30.16 18.32
CA ALA A 11 -14.82 -29.31 18.68
C ALA A 11 -13.68 -29.34 17.64
N VAL A 12 -13.37 -30.53 17.10
CA VAL A 12 -12.36 -30.69 16.04
C VAL A 12 -12.78 -30.00 14.75
N VAL A 13 -14.05 -30.14 14.33
CA VAL A 13 -14.56 -29.47 13.13
C VAL A 13 -14.59 -27.95 13.30
N ALA A 14 -14.97 -27.45 14.47
CA ALA A 14 -14.94 -26.02 14.77
C ALA A 14 -13.51 -25.45 14.72
N LEU A 15 -12.54 -26.14 15.35
CA LEU A 15 -11.13 -25.76 15.34
C LEU A 15 -10.54 -25.77 13.91
N ALA A 16 -10.84 -26.82 13.13
CA ALA A 16 -10.41 -26.90 11.73
C ALA A 16 -11.03 -25.77 10.89
N GLY A 17 -12.33 -25.50 11.08
CA GLY A 17 -13.03 -24.41 10.40
C GLY A 17 -12.45 -23.03 10.71
N THR A 18 -12.09 -22.77 11.97
CA THR A 18 -11.39 -21.53 12.34
C THR A 18 -10.00 -21.43 11.72
N GLY A 19 -9.23 -22.53 11.68
CA GLY A 19 -7.89 -22.54 11.08
C GLY A 19 -7.92 -22.25 9.58
N VAL A 20 -8.87 -22.86 8.84
CA VAL A 20 -9.08 -22.59 7.41
C VAL A 20 -9.52 -21.14 7.17
N SER A 21 -10.42 -20.63 8.01
CA SER A 21 -10.89 -19.24 7.89
C SER A 21 -9.76 -18.23 8.10
N ILE A 22 -8.89 -18.46 9.10
CA ILE A 22 -7.71 -17.62 9.36
C ILE A 22 -6.73 -17.67 8.17
N TRP A 23 -6.51 -18.86 7.60
CA TRP A 23 -5.64 -19.03 6.44
C TRP A 23 -6.17 -18.31 5.20
N LEU A 24 -7.47 -18.42 4.92
CA LEU A 24 -8.12 -17.72 3.80
C LEU A 24 -8.20 -16.21 3.98
N LEU A 25 -8.20 -15.73 5.23
CA LEU A 25 -8.19 -14.30 5.56
C LEU A 25 -6.77 -13.70 5.59
N GLN A 26 -5.72 -14.49 5.34
CA GLN A 26 -4.38 -13.94 5.22
C GLN A 26 -4.32 -13.04 3.98
N LYS A 27 -4.32 -11.72 4.24
CA LYS A 27 -4.11 -10.72 3.20
C LYS A 27 -2.66 -10.82 2.74
N GLU A 28 -2.45 -10.92 1.44
CA GLU A 28 -1.12 -10.85 0.85
C GLU A 28 -0.41 -9.57 1.32
N PRO A 29 0.89 -9.65 1.66
CA PRO A 29 1.65 -8.49 2.07
C PRO A 29 1.67 -7.45 0.94
N MET A 30 1.50 -6.19 1.32
CA MET A 30 1.55 -5.09 0.37
C MET A 30 3.00 -4.82 -0.06
N ASN A 31 3.24 -4.74 -1.36
CA ASN A 31 4.52 -4.27 -1.88
C ASN A 31 4.57 -2.74 -1.81
N LEU A 32 5.69 -2.18 -1.35
CA LEU A 32 5.93 -0.74 -1.28
C LEU A 32 7.14 -0.36 -2.13
N LEU A 33 6.94 0.56 -3.07
CA LEU A 33 8.01 1.17 -3.87
C LEU A 33 8.09 2.66 -3.53
N VAL A 34 9.25 3.11 -3.06
CA VAL A 34 9.52 4.52 -2.78
C VAL A 34 10.48 5.05 -3.82
N ILE A 35 10.03 6.05 -4.58
CA ILE A 35 10.84 6.75 -5.59
C ILE A 35 11.12 8.16 -5.07
N THR A 36 12.39 8.53 -4.98
CA THR A 36 12.83 9.87 -4.61
C THR A 36 13.61 10.48 -5.75
N LEU A 37 13.47 11.79 -5.95
CA LEU A 37 14.22 12.55 -6.94
C LEU A 37 15.00 13.65 -6.22
N ASP A 38 16.29 13.75 -6.52
CA ASP A 38 17.13 14.79 -5.93
C ASP A 38 16.87 16.14 -6.59
N THR A 39 16.94 17.23 -5.82
CA THR A 39 16.80 18.63 -6.27
C THR A 39 15.56 18.95 -7.11
N THR A 40 14.52 18.12 -7.07
CA THR A 40 13.37 18.25 -7.98
C THR A 40 12.44 19.37 -7.54
N ARG A 41 12.07 20.22 -8.49
CA ARG A 41 11.14 21.32 -8.27
C ARG A 41 9.73 20.91 -8.70
N ALA A 42 8.74 21.21 -7.85
CA ALA A 42 7.34 20.97 -8.15
C ALA A 42 6.87 21.72 -9.40
N ASP A 43 7.28 22.98 -9.58
CA ASP A 43 6.88 23.84 -10.71
C ASP A 43 7.47 23.43 -12.08
N ARG A 44 8.18 22.30 -12.14
CA ARG A 44 8.74 21.73 -13.38
C ARG A 44 8.09 20.41 -13.80
N LEU A 45 7.06 19.95 -13.07
CA LEU A 45 6.35 18.71 -13.39
C LEU A 45 4.99 18.99 -14.03
N GLY A 46 4.57 18.10 -14.93
CA GLY A 46 3.31 18.21 -15.66
C GLY A 46 2.09 18.13 -14.74
N CYS A 47 2.12 17.23 -13.76
CA CYS A 47 1.07 17.09 -12.75
C CYS A 47 0.84 18.34 -11.89
N TYR A 48 1.80 19.26 -11.79
CA TYR A 48 1.65 20.56 -11.14
C TYR A 48 1.37 21.71 -12.13
N GLY A 49 1.09 21.41 -13.40
CA GLY A 49 0.63 22.37 -14.42
C GLY A 49 1.72 22.93 -15.34
N TYR A 50 2.97 22.46 -15.25
CA TYR A 50 4.04 22.92 -16.15
C TYR A 50 3.85 22.40 -17.58
N GLN A 51 3.48 23.30 -18.51
CA GLN A 51 3.15 22.94 -19.89
C GLN A 51 4.34 22.38 -20.70
N GLY A 52 5.57 22.69 -20.30
CA GLY A 52 6.79 22.19 -20.94
C GLY A 52 7.34 20.90 -20.33
N ALA A 53 6.58 20.22 -19.47
CA ALA A 53 7.04 19.02 -18.80
C ALA A 53 7.08 17.81 -19.74
N LEU A 54 8.11 16.98 -19.59
CA LEU A 54 8.22 15.66 -20.24
C LEU A 54 8.14 14.56 -19.17
N THR A 55 7.07 14.57 -18.38
CA THR A 55 6.92 13.75 -17.16
C THR A 55 5.73 12.79 -17.20
N ALA A 56 5.35 12.29 -18.38
CA ALA A 56 4.12 11.52 -18.60
C ALA A 56 3.92 10.33 -17.62
N ALA A 57 4.99 9.64 -17.23
CA ALA A 57 4.90 8.54 -16.26
C ALA A 57 4.52 9.03 -14.85
N MET A 58 5.11 10.14 -14.39
CA MET A 58 4.76 10.76 -13.11
C MET A 58 3.35 11.35 -13.15
N ASP A 59 2.96 11.92 -14.30
CA ASP A 59 1.63 12.49 -14.49
C ASP A 59 0.54 11.40 -14.44
N SER A 60 0.80 10.22 -15.02
CA SER A 60 -0.09 9.03 -14.91
C SER A 60 -0.28 8.62 -13.45
N VAL A 61 0.83 8.49 -12.70
CA VAL A 61 0.80 8.12 -11.27
C VAL A 61 0.01 9.14 -10.46
N ALA A 62 0.19 10.44 -10.73
CA ALA A 62 -0.57 11.49 -10.06
C ALA A 62 -2.07 11.42 -10.39
N SER A 63 -2.44 11.07 -11.63
CA SER A 63 -3.85 10.97 -12.06
C SER A 63 -4.59 9.75 -11.51
N GLU A 64 -3.86 8.66 -11.25
CA GLU A 64 -4.41 7.41 -10.70
C GLU A 64 -4.33 7.35 -9.17
N GLY A 65 -3.56 8.27 -8.57
CA GLY A 65 -3.27 8.32 -7.14
C GLY A 65 -3.74 9.62 -6.47
N VAL A 66 -2.97 10.03 -5.47
CA VAL A 66 -3.19 11.28 -4.74
C VAL A 66 -1.99 12.19 -4.97
N LEU A 67 -2.27 13.39 -5.48
CA LEU A 67 -1.28 14.46 -5.62
C LEU A 67 -1.39 15.42 -4.43
N PHE A 68 -0.27 15.68 -3.76
CA PHE A 68 -0.19 16.67 -2.69
C PHE A 68 0.27 18.01 -3.26
N ASP A 69 -0.60 19.00 -3.28
CA ASP A 69 -0.29 20.37 -3.73
C ASP A 69 0.66 21.13 -2.79
N HIS A 70 0.65 20.78 -1.50
CA HIS A 70 1.44 21.42 -0.44
C HIS A 70 2.42 20.44 0.25
N ALA A 71 3.34 19.86 -0.51
CA ALA A 71 4.42 19.01 0.01
C ALA A 71 5.73 19.80 0.19
N TYR A 72 6.14 20.05 1.44
CA TYR A 72 7.31 20.87 1.78
C TYR A 72 8.45 20.05 2.38
N THR A 73 9.70 20.44 2.09
CA THR A 73 10.89 19.91 2.79
C THR A 73 11.18 20.73 4.05
N SER A 74 11.53 20.05 5.13
CA SER A 74 11.95 20.69 6.37
C SER A 74 13.32 21.38 6.25
N ALA A 75 14.18 20.89 5.34
CA ALA A 75 15.50 21.43 5.07
C ALA A 75 15.82 21.33 3.57
N PRO A 76 15.84 22.45 2.82
CA PRO A 76 16.12 22.44 1.38
C PRO A 76 17.63 22.40 1.08
N LEU A 77 18.32 21.40 1.63
CA LEU A 77 19.76 21.17 1.48
C LEU A 77 20.00 19.72 1.03
N THR A 78 20.93 19.52 0.11
CA THR A 78 21.27 18.19 -0.41
C THR A 78 22.33 17.48 0.44
N LEU A 79 23.33 18.23 0.90
CA LEU A 79 24.36 17.72 1.81
C LEU A 79 24.01 18.07 3.26
N PRO A 80 24.33 17.18 4.22
CA PRO A 80 24.33 17.51 5.63
C PRO A 80 25.47 18.46 6.01
#